data_AF-A0A1Q7E5P1-F1
#
_entry.id   AF-A0A1Q7E5P1-F1
#
_cell.length_a   1.000
_cell.length_b   1.000
_cell.length_c   1.000
_cell.angle_alpha   90.00
_cell.angle_beta   90.00
_cell.angle_gamma   90.00
#
_symmetry.space_group_name_H-M   'P 1'
#
loop_
_entity.id
_entity.type
_entity.pdbx_description
1 polymer ?
#
loop_
_entity_poly.entity_id
_entity_poly.type
_entity_poly.pdbx_seq_one_letter_code
_entity_poly.pdbx_strand_id
1 'polypeptide(L)'
;MARRTITVDGESWEVARSGRVTVYGQDEFSLVFQLGTGPQRKRRFTRYAPVGSRSPEAALAELTERQLLDLFRQSQPAWTAPEGAYGVR
;
A
#
# COMPACT_ATOMS: atom_id res chain seq x y z
N MET A 1 -3.15 -12.35 6.66
CA MET A 1 -2.78 -11.10 5.97
C MET A 1 -3.66 -10.00 6.52
N ALA A 2 -3.08 -9.04 7.23
CA ALA A 2 -3.78 -7.86 7.70
C ALA A 2 -4.28 -7.04 6.50
N ARG A 3 -5.60 -6.83 6.43
CA ARG A 3 -6.26 -5.96 5.46
C ARG A 3 -6.96 -4.87 6.25
N ARG A 4 -6.74 -3.62 5.87
CA ARG A 4 -7.33 -2.43 6.49
C ARG A 4 -8.13 -1.68 5.44
N THR A 5 -9.01 -0.79 5.88
CA THR A 5 -9.78 0.07 4.98
C THR A 5 -9.67 1.51 5.47
N ILE A 6 -9.52 2.45 4.55
CA ILE A 6 -9.58 3.89 4.82
C ILE A 6 -10.52 4.57 3.82
N THR A 7 -11.11 5.69 4.23
CA THR A 7 -11.91 6.53 3.33
C THR A 7 -11.10 7.75 2.89
N VAL A 8 -11.00 7.98 1.58
CA VAL A 8 -10.35 9.17 1.02
C VAL A 8 -11.25 9.75 -0.05
N ASP A 9 -11.60 11.03 0.09
CA ASP A 9 -12.50 11.75 -0.83
C ASP A 9 -13.86 11.04 -1.05
N GLY A 10 -14.36 10.36 -0.02
CA GLY A 10 -15.60 9.58 -0.08
C GLY A 10 -15.46 8.18 -0.70
N GLU A 11 -14.28 7.80 -1.20
CA GLU A 11 -14.00 6.48 -1.73
C GLU A 11 -13.36 5.57 -0.67
N SER A 12 -13.78 4.30 -0.61
CA SER A 12 -13.24 3.29 0.31
C SER A 12 -12.06 2.55 -0.32
N TRP A 13 -10.88 2.77 0.24
CA TRP A 13 -9.63 2.16 -0.19
C TRP A 13 -9.22 1.02 0.73
N GLU A 14 -8.91 -0.12 0.14
CA GLU A 14 -8.35 -1.27 0.84
C GLU A 14 -6.83 -1.14 0.91
N VAL A 15 -6.27 -1.38 2.09
CA VAL A 15 -4.83 -1.30 2.36
C VAL A 15 -4.33 -2.69 2.72
N ALA A 16 -3.29 -3.12 2.02
CA ALA A 16 -2.61 -4.37 2.28
C ALA A 16 -1.11 -4.23 2.01
N ARG A 17 -0.33 -5.22 2.41
CA ARG A 17 1.05 -5.35 1.95
C ARG A 17 1.09 -5.75 0.48
N SER A 18 1.99 -5.12 -0.28
CA SER A 18 2.33 -5.60 -1.62
C SER A 18 3.21 -6.84 -1.49
N GLY A 19 2.91 -7.89 -2.25
CA GLY A 19 3.64 -9.17 -2.21
C GLY A 19 5.07 -9.12 -2.73
N ARG A 20 5.54 -7.97 -3.26
CA ARG A 20 6.92 -7.79 -3.71
C ARG A 20 7.81 -7.37 -2.53
N VAL A 21 8.64 -8.30 -2.07
CA VAL A 21 9.79 -8.01 -1.22
C VAL A 21 10.90 -7.50 -2.14
N THR A 22 11.23 -6.21 -2.05
CA THR A 22 12.40 -5.66 -2.73
C THR A 22 13.66 -5.99 -1.94
N VAL A 23 14.77 -6.20 -2.63
CA VAL A 23 16.06 -6.65 -2.06
C VAL A 23 16.70 -5.66 -1.07
N TYR A 24 16.22 -4.41 -1.03
CA TYR A 24 16.67 -3.37 -0.10
C TYR A 24 15.79 -3.31 1.14
N GLY A 25 16.37 -3.69 2.29
CA GLY A 25 15.87 -3.40 3.64
C GLY A 25 14.99 -4.51 4.23
N GLN A 26 15.53 -5.29 5.18
CA GLN A 26 14.71 -6.18 6.03
C GLN A 26 13.66 -5.40 6.87
N ASP A 27 13.82 -4.08 6.97
CA ASP A 27 13.01 -3.17 7.77
C ASP A 27 12.03 -2.31 6.96
N GLU A 28 11.94 -2.47 5.63
CA GLU A 28 10.99 -1.73 4.79
C GLU A 28 10.08 -2.67 3.99
N PHE A 29 8.80 -2.32 3.87
CA PHE A 29 7.90 -3.03 2.98
C PHE A 29 6.97 -2.09 2.20
N SER A 30 6.53 -2.57 1.03
CA SER A 30 5.57 -1.85 0.20
C SER A 30 4.14 -2.06 0.70
N LEU A 31 3.39 -0.97 0.79
CA LEU A 31 1.93 -0.97 0.97
C LEU A 31 1.25 -0.72 -0.38
N VAL A 32 0.11 -1.38 -0.58
CA VAL A 32 -0.78 -1.15 -1.71
C VAL A 32 -2.12 -0.66 -1.22
N PHE A 33 -2.57 0.45 -1.80
CA PHE A 33 -3.92 0.97 -1.67
C PHE A 33 -4.70 0.60 -2.91
N GLN A 34 -5.84 -0.05 -2.74
CA GLN A 34 -6.67 -0.54 -3.84
C GLN A 34 -8.09 0.00 -3.73
N LEU A 35 -8.63 0.47 -4.86
CA LEU A 35 -10.00 0.92 -4.97
C LEU A 35 -10.67 0.24 -6.15
N GLY A 36 -11.91 -0.21 -5.93
CA GLY A 36 -12.72 -0.90 -6.93
C GLY A 36 -12.22 -2.32 -7.23
N THR A 37 -12.81 -2.93 -8.26
CA THR A 37 -12.55 -4.30 -8.69
C THR A 37 -12.36 -4.36 -10.21
N GLY A 38 -11.90 -5.51 -10.73
CA GLY A 38 -11.83 -5.73 -12.17
C GLY A 38 -10.89 -4.78 -12.93
N PRO A 39 -11.21 -4.47 -14.20
CA PRO A 39 -10.40 -3.59 -15.06
C PRO A 39 -10.32 -2.13 -14.59
N GLN A 40 -11.30 -1.66 -13.82
CA GLN A 40 -11.37 -0.29 -13.31
C GLN A 40 -10.60 -0.11 -11.99
N ARG A 41 -9.93 -1.17 -11.51
CA ARG A 41 -9.24 -1.19 -10.22
C ARG A 41 -8.07 -0.23 -10.19
N LYS A 42 -8.16 0.79 -9.34
CA LYS A 42 -7.08 1.75 -9.10
C LYS A 42 -6.15 1.19 -8.03
N ARG A 43 -4.84 1.38 -8.22
CA ARG A 43 -3.80 1.01 -7.25
C ARG A 43 -2.84 2.15 -7.03
N ARG A 44 -2.46 2.36 -5.77
CA ARG A 44 -1.37 3.24 -5.36
C ARG A 44 -0.41 2.50 -4.46
N PHE A 45 0.87 2.84 -4.53
CA PHE A 45 1.94 2.18 -3.81
C PHE A 45 2.75 3.17 -2.99
N THR A 46 3.15 2.78 -1.80
CA THR A 46 4.10 3.54 -0.98
C THR A 46 5.00 2.58 -0.21
N ARG A 47 6.11 3.11 0.29
CA ARG A 47 7.07 2.38 1.11
C ARG A 47 6.86 2.75 2.56
N TYR A 48 6.95 1.77 3.45
CA TYR A 48 6.79 1.97 4.88
C TYR A 48 7.88 1.20 5.62
N ALA A 49 8.63 1.95 6.44
CA ALA A 49 9.66 1.43 7.33
C ALA A 49 9.18 1.61 8.78
N PRO A 50 8.68 0.56 9.45
CA PRO A 50 8.29 0.66 10.86
C PRO A 50 9.49 0.91 11.77
N VAL A 51 9.30 1.77 12.77
CA VAL A 51 10.28 1.99 13.84
C VAL A 51 9.99 1.01 14.99
N GLY A 52 10.96 0.17 15.37
CA GLY A 52 10.84 -0.74 16.53
C GLY A 52 10.48 -2.20 16.21
N SER A 53 10.85 -2.68 15.02
CA SER A 53 10.83 -4.08 14.54
C SER A 53 9.81 -5.02 15.20
N ARG A 54 8.56 -4.90 14.76
CA ARG A 54 7.59 -6.00 14.78
C ARG A 54 7.38 -6.48 13.35
N SER A 55 6.89 -7.71 13.20
CA SER A 55 6.65 -8.31 11.89
C SER A 55 5.86 -7.34 10.99
N PRO A 56 6.10 -7.31 9.67
CA PRO A 56 5.41 -6.38 8.77
C PRO A 56 3.87 -6.46 8.83
N GLU A 57 3.31 -7.62 9.18
CA GLU A 57 1.87 -7.79 9.44
C GLU A 57 1.41 -7.02 10.68
N ALA A 58 2.14 -7.15 11.79
CA ALA A 58 1.86 -6.41 13.02
C ALA A 58 2.03 -4.91 12.80
N ALA A 59 3.10 -4.52 12.09
CA ALA A 59 3.36 -3.13 11.74
C ALA A 59 2.21 -2.50 10.93
N LEU A 60 1.59 -3.23 9.99
CA LEU A 60 0.40 -2.75 9.27
C LEU A 60 -0.85 -2.71 10.18
N ALA A 61 -1.04 -3.72 11.04
CA ALA A 61 -2.19 -3.78 11.93
C ALA A 61 -2.19 -2.63 12.97
N GLU A 62 -1.01 -2.20 13.40
CA GLU A 62 -0.80 -1.12 14.38
C GLU A 62 -0.91 0.29 13.78
N LEU A 63 -0.93 0.43 12.44
CA LEU A 63 -1.11 1.74 11.80
C LEU A 63 -2.47 2.35 12.14
N THR A 64 -2.42 3.57 12.66
CA THR A 64 -3.59 4.42 12.87
C THR A 64 -4.15 4.90 11.53
N GLU A 65 -5.43 5.26 11.52
CA GLU A 65 -6.07 5.83 10.32
C GLU A 65 -5.34 7.08 9.81
N ARG A 66 -4.92 7.97 10.71
CA ARG A 66 -4.13 9.16 10.35
C ARG A 66 -2.85 8.80 9.61
N GLN A 67 -2.09 7.82 10.11
CA GLN A 67 -0.86 7.38 9.45
C GLN A 67 -1.14 6.75 8.09
N LEU A 68 -2.23 5.98 7.97
CA LEU A 68 -2.65 5.42 6.68
C LEU A 68 -3.02 6.51 5.67
N LEU A 69 -3.67 7.58 6.10
CA LEU A 69 -3.98 8.75 5.25
C LEU A 69 -2.71 9.48 4.80
N ASP A 70 -1.75 9.67 5.69
CA ASP A 70 -0.47 10.30 5.35
C ASP A 70 0.34 9.44 4.36
N LEU A 71 0.35 8.11 4.55
CA LEU A 71 0.94 7.15 3.62
C LEU A 71 0.22 7.15 2.27
N PHE A 72 -1.10 7.28 2.24
CA PHE A 72 -1.88 7.41 1.00
C PHE A 72 -1.52 8.68 0.24
N ARG A 73 -1.36 9.82 0.92
CA ARG A 73 -0.95 11.09 0.29
C ARG A 73 0.42 10.99 -0.37
N GLN A 74 1.35 10.24 0.24
CA GLN A 74 2.69 10.00 -0.29
C GLN A 74 2.72 8.93 -1.40
N SER A 75 1.66 8.14 -1.54
CA SER A 75 1.62 7.01 -2.47
C SER A 75 1.60 7.43 -3.94
N GLN A 76 2.30 6.69 -4.79
CA GLN A 76 2.34 6.93 -6.23
C GLN A 76 1.32 6.05 -6.95
N PRO A 77 0.62 6.55 -7.99
CA PRO A 77 -0.28 5.73 -8.79
C PRO A 77 0.48 4.65 -9.58
N ALA A 78 -0.20 3.54 -9.87
CA ALA A 78 0.43 2.38 -10.51
C ALA A 78 1.09 2.66 -11.88
N TRP A 79 0.62 3.66 -12.65
CA TRP A 79 1.17 4.00 -13.97
C TRP A 79 2.50 4.78 -13.90
N THR A 80 2.85 5.33 -12.73
CA THR A 80 4.17 5.92 -12.44
C THR A 80 5.12 4.97 -11.73
N ALA A 81 4.66 3.78 -11.34
CA ALA A 81 5.49 2.72 -10.77
C ALA A 81 5.86 1.71 -11.87
N PRO A 82 7.11 1.24 -11.97
CA PRO A 82 7.52 0.21 -12.95
C PRO A 82 6.75 -1.13 -12.80
N GLU A 83 5.94 -1.26 -11.76
CA GLU A 83 5.12 -2.42 -11.43
C GLU A 83 3.74 -2.43 -12.12
N GLY A 84 3.28 -1.29 -12.66
CA GLY A 84 1.99 -1.18 -13.39
C GLY A 84 2.11 -1.17 -14.91
N ALA A 85 3.33 -1.13 -15.46
CA ALA A 85 3.58 -0.93 -16.89
C ALA A 85 3.58 -2.22 -17.75
N TYR A 86 3.58 -3.41 -17.15
CA TYR A 86 3.46 -4.67 -17.91
C TYR A 86 2.05 -5.23 -17.80
N GLY A 87 1.16 -4.66 -18.61
CA GLY A 87 -0.21 -5.12 -18.77
C GLY A 87 -0.95 -4.41 -19.91
N VAL A 88 -0.23 -3.98 -20.94
CA VAL A 88 -0.84 -3.62 -22.24
C VAL A 88 -0.52 -4.75 -23.21
N ARG A 89 -1.43 -5.71 -23.32
CA ARG A 89 -2.05 -6.10 -24.59
C ARG A 89 -3.23 -7.03 -24.33
#